data_AF-A0AAE7CPV1-F1
#
_entry.id   AF-A0AAE7CPV1-F1
#
_cell.length_a   1.000
_cell.length_b   1.000
_cell.length_c   1.000
_cell.angle_alpha   90.00
_cell.angle_beta   90.00
_cell.angle_gamma   90.00
#
_symmetry.space_group_name_H-M   'P 1'
#
loop_
_entity.id
_entity.type
_entity.pdbx_description
1 polymer ?
#
loop_
_entity_poly.entity_id
_entity_poly.type
_entity_poly.pdbx_seq_one_letter_code
_entity_poly.pdbx_strand_id
1 'polypeptide(L)'
;MSGASKQGSTRTGLGDEVEGYLLWQATIAVAQERAREFVRPMDWLTTSQKDEIERHYVDDSLLRARQDLERIAARCRSLRGEYERRYRTLRLRCVAWTLAGGAGLTALAAVPLLR
;
A
#
# COMPACT_ATOMS: atom_id res chain seq x y z
N MET A 1 -7.38 -14.89 25.93
CA MET A 1 -6.19 -14.23 25.35
C MET A 1 -6.41 -13.75 23.90
N SER A 2 -7.60 -13.23 23.55
CA SER A 2 -7.97 -12.87 22.15
C SER A 2 -8.07 -11.34 21.90
N GLY A 3 -7.88 -10.51 22.93
CA GLY A 3 -8.01 -9.04 22.83
C GLY A 3 -6.75 -8.30 22.36
N ALA A 4 -5.56 -8.85 22.64
CA ALA A 4 -4.28 -8.16 22.37
C ALA A 4 -3.92 -8.08 20.87
N SER A 5 -4.32 -9.08 20.07
CA SER A 5 -4.04 -9.09 18.63
C SER A 5 -4.93 -8.12 17.83
N LYS A 6 -6.16 -7.86 18.28
CA LYS A 6 -7.02 -6.84 17.67
C LYS A 6 -6.50 -5.43 17.94
N GLN A 7 -6.08 -5.12 19.18
CA GLN A 7 -5.52 -3.81 19.52
C GLN A 7 -4.22 -3.48 18.77
N GLY A 8 -3.34 -4.47 18.57
CA GLY A 8 -2.12 -4.28 17.77
C GLY A 8 -2.43 -3.94 16.31
N SER A 9 -3.37 -4.65 15.68
CA SER A 9 -3.79 -4.41 14.29
C SER A 9 -4.48 -3.05 14.11
N THR A 10 -5.34 -2.65 15.06
CA THR A 10 -6.00 -1.34 15.02
C THR A 10 -5.01 -0.20 15.20
N ARG A 11 -3.99 -0.34 16.07
CA ARG A 11 -2.98 0.70 16.27
C ARG A 11 -2.09 0.89 15.04
N THR A 12 -1.72 -0.19 14.36
CA THR A 12 -0.99 -0.12 13.09
C THR A 12 -1.85 0.50 11.99
N GLY A 13 -3.12 0.09 11.87
CA GLY A 13 -4.03 0.65 10.86
C GLY A 13 -4.27 2.16 11.02
N LEU A 14 -4.39 2.66 12.26
CA LEU A 14 -4.49 4.10 12.52
C LEU A 14 -3.18 4.84 12.18
N GLY A 15 -2.02 4.23 12.43
CA GLY A 15 -0.73 4.79 12.05
C GLY A 15 -0.59 4.96 10.53
N ASP A 16 -0.93 3.92 9.78
CA ASP A 16 -0.89 3.93 8.31
C ASP A 16 -1.84 4.98 7.70
N GLU A 17 -3.04 5.14 8.29
CA GLU A 17 -4.03 6.14 7.83
C GLU A 17 -3.56 7.58 8.11
N VAL A 18 -2.98 7.82 9.29
CA VAL A 18 -2.41 9.12 9.64
C VAL A 18 -1.22 9.45 8.75
N GLU A 19 -0.33 8.49 8.50
CA GLU A 19 0.81 8.69 7.58
C GLU A 19 0.32 9.05 6.17
N GLY A 20 -0.68 8.33 5.65
CA GLY A 20 -1.29 8.64 4.36
C GLY A 20 -1.89 10.05 4.31
N TYR A 21 -2.58 10.46 5.36
CA TYR A 21 -3.12 11.82 5.47
C TYR A 21 -2.00 12.88 5.48
N LEU A 22 -0.94 12.68 6.26
CA LEU A 22 0.19 13.61 6.34
C LEU A 22 0.93 13.74 5.00
N LEU A 23 1.15 12.62 4.29
CA LEU A 23 1.73 12.63 2.95
C LEU A 23 0.85 13.40 1.96
N TRP A 24 -0.46 13.25 2.05
CA TRP A 24 -1.39 13.98 1.20
C TRP A 24 -1.39 15.49 1.51
N GLN A 25 -1.38 15.88 2.79
CA GLN A 25 -1.25 17.29 3.19
C GLN A 25 0.06 17.90 2.70
N ALA A 26 1.18 17.17 2.80
CA ALA A 26 2.46 17.62 2.25
C ALA A 26 2.39 17.82 0.73
N THR A 27 1.69 16.93 0.02
CA THR A 27 1.47 17.05 -1.43
C THR A 27 0.69 18.30 -1.79
N ILE A 28 -0.37 18.61 -1.03
CA ILE A 28 -1.16 19.85 -1.21
C ILE A 28 -0.29 21.09 -0.98
N ALA A 29 0.49 21.12 0.11
CA ALA A 29 1.36 22.26 0.42
C ALA A 29 2.39 22.50 -0.69
N VAL A 30 3.01 21.43 -1.21
CA VAL A 30 3.96 21.51 -2.33
C VAL A 30 3.29 22.00 -3.61
N ALA A 31 2.09 21.51 -3.93
CA ALA A 31 1.33 21.95 -5.11
C ALA A 31 1.01 23.44 -5.05
N GLN A 32 0.56 23.92 -3.89
CA GLN A 32 0.26 25.34 -3.67
C GLN A 32 1.51 26.22 -3.76
N GLU A 33 2.63 25.77 -3.21
CA GLU A 33 3.89 26.52 -3.31
C GLU A 33 4.37 26.63 -4.76
N ARG A 34 4.35 25.51 -5.49
CA ARG A 34 4.70 25.51 -6.92
C ARG A 34 3.80 26.40 -7.75
N ALA A 35 2.51 26.45 -7.43
CA ALA A 35 1.56 27.35 -8.09
C ALA A 35 1.97 28.81 -7.88
N ARG A 36 2.22 29.21 -6.62
CA ARG A 36 2.69 30.57 -6.29
C ARG A 36 4.00 30.91 -7.01
N GLU A 37 4.98 30.01 -6.97
CA GLU A 37 6.26 30.20 -7.66
C GLU A 37 6.08 30.35 -9.18
N PHE A 38 5.13 29.63 -9.76
CA PHE A 38 4.83 29.65 -11.20
C PHE A 38 4.26 31.00 -11.66
N VAL A 39 3.34 31.60 -10.89
CA VAL A 39 2.69 32.88 -11.27
C VAL A 39 3.44 34.12 -10.76
N ARG A 40 4.37 33.95 -9.81
CA ARG A 40 5.24 35.01 -9.29
C ARG A 40 5.89 35.87 -10.39
N PRO A 41 6.56 35.32 -11.43
CA PRO A 41 7.21 36.12 -12.47
C PRO A 41 6.25 36.79 -13.48
N MET A 42 4.94 36.54 -13.40
CA MET A 42 3.96 37.07 -14.37
C MET A 42 3.45 38.46 -13.97
N ASP A 43 4.33 39.46 -13.95
CA ASP A 43 4.01 40.82 -13.45
C ASP A 43 2.98 41.58 -14.28
N TRP A 44 2.66 41.09 -15.48
CA TRP A 44 1.63 41.64 -16.37
C TRP A 44 0.20 41.17 -16.03
N LEU A 45 0.05 40.21 -15.11
CA LEU A 45 -1.25 39.72 -14.65
C LEU A 45 -1.71 40.44 -13.39
N THR A 46 -3.01 40.71 -13.33
CA THR A 46 -3.67 41.18 -12.10
C THR A 46 -3.68 40.07 -11.04
N THR A 47 -3.80 40.46 -9.76
CA THR A 47 -3.88 39.51 -8.64
C THR A 47 -5.01 38.49 -8.81
N SER A 48 -6.19 38.90 -9.30
CA SER A 48 -7.30 37.97 -9.51
C SER A 48 -7.02 36.93 -10.60
N GLN A 49 -6.33 37.33 -11.66
CA GLN A 49 -5.90 36.41 -12.72
C GLN A 49 -4.83 35.43 -12.21
N LYS A 50 -3.91 35.91 -11.36
CA LYS A 50 -2.92 35.03 -10.71
C LYS A 50 -3.61 34.00 -9.82
N ASP A 51 -4.55 34.42 -8.97
CA ASP A 51 -5.30 33.52 -8.08
C ASP A 51 -6.13 32.47 -8.84
N GLU A 52 -6.66 32.81 -10.01
CA GLU A 52 -7.39 31.86 -10.87
C GLU A 52 -6.45 30.82 -11.47
N ILE A 53 -5.29 31.23 -11.97
CA ILE A 53 -4.25 30.33 -12.49
C ILE A 53 -3.72 29.42 -11.38
N GLU A 54 -3.44 29.96 -10.19
CA GLU A 54 -2.97 29.18 -9.05
C GLU A 54 -3.96 28.07 -8.69
N ARG A 55 -5.26 28.39 -8.61
CA ARG A 55 -6.31 27.41 -8.31
C ARG A 55 -6.36 26.29 -9.36
N HIS A 56 -6.40 26.65 -10.64
CA HIS A 56 -6.41 25.65 -11.72
C HIS A 56 -5.15 24.78 -11.75
N TYR A 57 -3.99 25.38 -11.49
CA TYR A 57 -2.72 24.66 -11.40
C TYR A 57 -2.74 23.65 -10.24
N VAL A 58 -3.16 24.08 -9.05
CA VAL A 58 -3.26 23.20 -7.89
C VAL A 58 -4.21 22.04 -8.17
N ASP A 59 -5.40 22.32 -8.71
CA ASP A 59 -6.39 21.29 -9.01
C ASP A 59 -5.87 20.25 -10.01
N ASP A 60 -5.25 20.69 -11.11
CA ASP A 60 -4.65 19.77 -12.11
C ASP A 60 -3.50 18.95 -11.50
N SER A 61 -2.63 19.59 -10.72
CA SER A 61 -1.50 18.92 -10.08
C SER A 61 -1.95 17.84 -9.08
N LEU A 62 -2.98 18.12 -8.29
CA LEU A 62 -3.56 17.16 -7.34
C LEU A 62 -4.30 16.03 -8.04
N LEU A 63 -5.00 16.33 -9.14
CA LEU A 63 -5.65 15.30 -9.96
C LEU A 63 -4.62 14.31 -10.52
N ARG A 64 -3.51 14.81 -11.07
CA ARG A 64 -2.41 13.97 -11.57
C ARG A 64 -1.76 13.14 -10.48
N ALA A 65 -1.42 13.77 -9.35
CA ALA A 65 -0.82 13.09 -8.21
C ALA A 65 -1.72 11.94 -7.71
N ARG A 66 -3.04 12.16 -7.65
CA ARG A 66 -4.00 11.13 -7.30
C ARG A 66 -4.02 9.98 -8.30
N GLN A 67 -4.06 10.27 -9.61
CA GLN A 67 -4.06 9.25 -10.65
C GLN A 67 -2.79 8.39 -10.62
N ASP A 68 -1.63 9.01 -10.37
CA ASP A 68 -0.37 8.29 -10.23
C ASP A 68 -0.36 7.38 -9.01
N LEU A 69 -0.84 7.86 -7.86
CA LEU A 69 -1.00 7.03 -6.65
C LEU A 69 -1.96 5.85 -6.90
N GLU A 70 -3.10 6.08 -7.55
CA GLU A 70 -4.06 5.02 -7.90
C GLU A 70 -3.44 3.98 -8.83
N ARG A 71 -2.66 4.42 -9.84
CA ARG A 71 -1.94 3.54 -10.76
C ARG A 71 -0.86 2.72 -10.05
N ILE A 72 -0.05 3.34 -9.20
CA ILE A 72 0.98 2.65 -8.42
C ILE A 72 0.33 1.63 -7.49
N ALA A 73 -0.73 2.02 -6.77
CA ALA A 73 -1.46 1.13 -5.88
C ALA A 73 -2.06 -0.07 -6.64
N ALA A 74 -2.65 0.16 -7.82
CA ALA A 74 -3.15 -0.91 -8.68
C ALA A 74 -2.02 -1.86 -9.11
N ARG A 75 -0.87 -1.33 -9.49
CA ARG A 75 0.29 -2.14 -9.88
C ARG A 75 0.85 -2.94 -8.72
N CYS A 76 1.02 -2.34 -7.54
CA CYS A 76 1.45 -3.03 -6.32
C CYS A 76 0.49 -4.17 -5.95
N ARG A 77 -0.83 -3.95 -6.04
CA ARG A 77 -1.84 -5.01 -5.82
C ARG A 77 -1.74 -6.13 -6.86
N SER A 78 -1.55 -5.78 -8.14
CA SER A 78 -1.35 -6.76 -9.21
C SER A 78 -0.13 -7.64 -8.96
N LEU A 79 1.03 -7.02 -8.67
CA LEU A 79 2.25 -7.76 -8.33
C LEU A 79 2.02 -8.65 -7.10
N ARG A 80 1.44 -8.11 -6.03
CA ARG A 80 1.18 -8.86 -4.81
C ARG A 80 0.30 -10.08 -5.06
N GLY A 81 -0.74 -9.94 -5.88
CA GLY A 81 -1.60 -11.06 -6.28
C GLY A 81 -0.86 -12.14 -7.08
N GLU A 82 0.04 -11.75 -8.00
CA GLU A 82 0.87 -12.70 -8.75
C GLU A 82 1.85 -13.46 -7.84
N TYR A 83 2.48 -12.77 -6.88
CA TYR A 83 3.41 -13.38 -5.93
C TYR A 83 2.69 -14.27 -4.91
N GLU A 84 1.55 -13.84 -4.38
CA GLU A 84 0.76 -14.63 -3.42
C GLU A 84 0.27 -15.95 -4.04
N ARG A 85 -0.11 -15.94 -5.32
CA ARG A 85 -0.47 -17.18 -6.03
C ARG A 85 0.70 -18.15 -6.12
N ARG A 86 1.89 -17.68 -6.49
CA ARG A 86 3.11 -18.52 -6.57
C ARG A 86 3.50 -19.05 -5.18
N TYR A 87 3.45 -18.20 -4.17
CA TYR A 87 3.77 -18.57 -2.79
C TYR A 87 2.77 -19.59 -2.23
N ARG A 88 1.48 -19.44 -2.52
CA ARG A 88 0.44 -20.39 -2.07
C ARG A 88 0.69 -21.79 -2.61
N THR A 89 1.06 -21.91 -3.88
CA THR A 89 1.39 -23.21 -4.50
C THR A 89 2.62 -23.84 -3.85
N LEU A 90 3.67 -23.05 -3.58
CA LEU A 90 4.88 -23.56 -2.94
C LEU A 90 4.61 -24.00 -1.49
N ARG A 91 3.84 -23.19 -0.75
CA ARG A 91 3.41 -23.49 0.62
C ARG A 91 2.57 -24.77 0.68
N LEU A 92 1.61 -24.95 -0.23
CA LEU A 92 0.81 -26.18 -0.31
C LEU A 92 1.68 -27.41 -0.55
N ARG A 93 2.68 -27.31 -1.43
CA ARG A 93 3.63 -28.41 -1.68
C ARG A 93 4.47 -28.70 -0.44
N CYS A 94 5.07 -27.69 0.18
CA CYS A 94 5.83 -27.88 1.42
C CYS A 94 5.00 -28.53 2.52
N VAL A 95 3.77 -28.05 2.75
CA VAL A 95 2.85 -28.63 3.73
C VAL A 95 2.53 -30.09 3.38
N ALA A 96 2.21 -30.38 2.12
CA ALA A 96 1.94 -31.74 1.67
C ALA A 96 3.15 -32.68 1.90
N TRP A 97 4.37 -32.23 1.57
CA TRP A 97 5.59 -33.00 1.81
C TRP A 97 5.84 -33.23 3.31
N THR A 98 5.65 -32.22 4.15
CA THR A 98 5.80 -32.37 5.60
C THR A 98 4.77 -33.32 6.20
N LEU A 99 3.51 -33.26 5.74
CA LEU A 99 2.46 -34.17 6.17
C LEU A 99 2.73 -35.61 5.70
N ALA A 100 3.14 -35.78 4.45
CA ALA A 100 3.48 -37.10 3.89
C ALA A 100 4.69 -37.72 4.62
N GLY A 101 5.75 -36.94 4.88
CA GLY A 101 6.92 -37.39 5.64
C GLY A 101 6.56 -37.74 7.09
N GLY A 102 5.76 -36.92 7.76
CA GLY A 102 5.27 -37.20 9.11
C GLY A 102 4.38 -38.46 9.17
N ALA A 103 3.47 -38.62 8.21
CA ALA A 103 2.64 -39.83 8.08
C ALA A 103 3.50 -41.08 7.82
N GLY A 104 4.53 -40.98 6.98
CA GLY A 104 5.48 -42.07 6.75
C GLY A 104 6.26 -42.46 7.99
N LEU A 105 6.78 -41.48 8.74
CA LEU A 105 7.50 -41.72 9.99
C LEU A 105 6.62 -42.34 11.07
N THR A 106 5.38 -41.84 11.23
CA THR A 106 4.41 -42.40 12.18
C THR A 106 4.00 -43.81 11.81
N ALA A 107 3.77 -44.10 10.52
CA ALA A 107 3.49 -45.45 10.05
C ALA A 107 4.66 -46.41 10.32
N LEU A 108 5.89 -46.02 10.00
CA LEU A 108 7.10 -46.82 10.27
C LEU A 108 7.30 -47.09 11.77
N ALA A 109 7.02 -46.11 12.62
CA ALA A 109 7.10 -46.27 14.08
C ALA A 109 5.97 -47.12 14.67
N ALA A 110 4.79 -47.16 14.04
CA ALA A 110 3.66 -47.96 14.48
C ALA A 110 3.77 -49.44 14.07
N VAL A 111 4.42 -49.75 12.95
CA VAL A 111 4.66 -51.13 12.48
C VAL A 111 5.28 -52.07 13.54
N PRO A 112 6.31 -51.68 14.30
CA PRO A 112 6.86 -52.54 15.35
C PRO A 112 5.99 -52.62 16.61
N LEU A 113 5.05 -51.70 16.83
CA LEU A 113 4.08 -51.78 17.95
C LEU A 113 2.89 -52.70 17.64
N LEU A 114 2.61 -52.96 16.36
CA LEU A 114 1.54 -53.86 15.90
C LEU A 114 2.00 -55.31 15.71
N ARG A 115 3.31 -55.57 15.84
CA ARG A 115 3.93 -56.91 15.77
C ARG A 115 4.24 -57.43 17.17
#